data_AF-A0A357HC30-F1
#
_entry.id   AF-A0A357HC30-F1
#
_cell.length_a   1.000
_cell.length_b   1.000
_cell.length_c   1.000
_cell.angle_alpha   90.00
_cell.angle_beta   90.00
_cell.angle_gamma   90.00
#
_symmetry.space_group_name_H-M   'P 1'
#
loop_
_entity.id
_entity.type
_entity.pdbx_description
1 polymer ?
#
loop_
_entity_poly.entity_id
_entity_poly.type
_entity_poly.pdbx_seq_one_letter_code
_entity_poly.pdbx_strand_id
1 'polypeptide(L)'
;MNSLRFLLSKLTPRLKITIAAASLLGALGHILSIASILFALLSLTRQIPLAIGLSLCLACGLFRGMLGYGEQYLNHFTAFTILKEIRTQIFTTLEKLAPARLEDNKEGDLISSVTDDIETLEVFYAHTLSPLNIAIGTLLFTFLVDLFLSSWILALAYLGAFILIGFIIPLATYPLLKSSGAQYRNSFAHLSTEFLEDIEGASAIVFNRAEEEREASLAKETTRLIDLALITRDRTSLIDRVTALLLSLGCIGIT
;
A
#
# COMPACT_ATOMS: atom_id res chain seq x y z
N MET A 1 18.96 5.70 5.91
CA MET A 1 19.63 5.21 4.67
C MET A 1 20.27 3.83 4.84
N ASN A 2 20.74 3.45 6.03
CA ASN A 2 21.32 2.12 6.29
C ASN A 2 20.29 0.98 6.25
N SER A 3 19.06 1.22 6.70
CA SER A 3 17.99 0.21 6.79
C SER A 3 17.51 -0.27 5.41
N LEU A 4 17.35 0.64 4.44
CA LEU A 4 16.91 0.28 3.08
C LEU A 4 17.97 -0.54 2.33
N ARG A 5 19.25 -0.17 2.47
CA ARG A 5 20.36 -0.95 1.88
C ARG A 5 20.45 -2.35 2.49
N PHE A 6 20.20 -2.47 3.80
CA PHE A 6 20.12 -3.76 4.47
C PHE A 6 18.99 -4.64 3.91
N LEU A 7 17.77 -4.09 3.78
CA LEU A 7 16.63 -4.81 3.20
C LEU A 7 16.91 -5.25 1.75
N LEU A 8 17.45 -4.35 0.93
CA LEU A 8 17.79 -4.67 -0.47
C LEU A 8 18.94 -5.67 -0.60
N SER A 9 19.84 -5.76 0.38
CA SER A 9 20.95 -6.72 0.38
C SER A 9 20.50 -8.17 0.59
N LYS A 10 19.31 -8.39 1.17
CA LYS A 10 18.72 -9.72 1.38
C LYS A 10 18.11 -10.31 0.10
N LEU A 11 17.97 -9.53 -0.97
CA LEU A 11 17.46 -9.99 -2.26
C LEU A 11 18.50 -10.86 -2.97
N THR A 12 18.24 -12.16 -3.04
CA THR A 12 19.03 -13.07 -3.87
C THR A 12 18.86 -12.74 -5.35
N PRO A 13 19.83 -13.06 -6.23
CA PRO A 13 19.74 -12.78 -7.66
C PRO A 13 18.46 -13.33 -8.32
N ARG A 14 17.98 -14.50 -7.87
CA ARG A 14 16.74 -15.11 -8.37
C ARG A 14 15.51 -14.26 -8.03
N LEU A 15 15.46 -13.68 -6.83
CA LEU A 15 14.34 -12.84 -6.39
C LEU A 15 14.35 -11.46 -7.06
N LYS A 16 15.51 -10.95 -7.45
CA LYS A 16 15.58 -9.73 -8.28
C LYS A 16 14.93 -9.95 -9.65
N ILE A 17 15.12 -11.14 -10.24
CA ILE A 17 14.50 -11.52 -11.51
C ILE A 17 12.98 -11.63 -11.37
N THR A 18 12.47 -12.23 -10.30
CA THR A 18 11.01 -12.32 -10.07
C THR A 18 10.37 -10.95 -9.87
N ILE A 19 11.03 -10.04 -9.14
CA ILE A 19 10.58 -8.65 -9.01
C ILE A 19 10.60 -7.94 -10.36
N ALA A 20 11.69 -8.07 -11.13
CA ALA A 20 11.77 -7.46 -12.46
C ALA A 20 10.68 -7.99 -13.40
N ALA A 21 10.40 -9.30 -13.37
CA ALA A 21 9.32 -9.92 -14.12
C ALA A 21 7.94 -9.41 -13.65
N ALA A 22 7.71 -9.31 -12.34
CA ALA A 22 6.48 -8.74 -11.80
C ALA A 22 6.29 -7.29 -12.24
N SER A 23 7.35 -6.48 -12.17
CA SER A 23 7.32 -5.08 -12.59
C SER A 23 7.09 -4.93 -14.09
N LEU A 24 7.61 -5.84 -14.91
CA LEU A 24 7.35 -5.87 -16.35
C LEU A 24 5.89 -6.24 -16.65
N LEU A 25 5.36 -7.29 -16.02
CA LEU A 25 3.95 -7.68 -16.16
C LEU A 25 3.01 -6.56 -15.75
N GLY A 26 3.29 -5.89 -14.62
CA GLY A 26 2.51 -4.76 -14.15
C GLY A 26 2.57 -3.57 -15.11
N ALA A 27 3.76 -3.17 -15.57
CA ALA A 27 3.93 -2.08 -16.54
C ALA A 27 3.19 -2.37 -17.86
N LEU A 28 3.33 -3.57 -18.41
CA LEU A 28 2.58 -4.02 -19.58
C LEU A 28 1.07 -4.00 -19.34
N GLY A 29 0.63 -4.44 -18.16
CA GLY A 29 -0.74 -4.34 -17.72
C GLY A 29 -1.23 -2.88 -17.79
N HIS A 30 -0.54 -1.94 -17.15
CA HIS A 30 -0.92 -0.53 -17.17
C HIS A 30 -0.97 0.05 -18.59
N ILE A 31 -0.03 -0.31 -19.47
CA ILE A 31 -0.06 0.10 -20.88
C ILE A 31 -1.31 -0.45 -21.58
N LEU A 32 -1.69 -1.71 -21.37
CA LEU A 32 -2.94 -2.27 -21.91
C LEU A 32 -4.18 -1.59 -21.34
N SER A 33 -4.13 -1.13 -20.09
CA SER A 33 -5.22 -0.35 -19.48
C SER A 33 -5.37 1.02 -20.15
N ILE A 34 -4.28 1.67 -20.55
CA ILE A 34 -4.33 2.93 -21.30
C ILE A 34 -4.84 2.66 -22.73
N ALA A 35 -4.34 1.59 -23.36
CA ALA A 35 -4.76 1.19 -24.70
C ALA A 35 -6.25 0.84 -24.78
N SER A 36 -6.82 0.20 -23.75
CA SER A 36 -8.25 -0.13 -23.72
C SER A 36 -9.14 1.12 -23.78
N ILE A 37 -8.78 2.14 -23.00
CA ILE A 37 -9.46 3.45 -22.99
C ILE A 37 -9.31 4.13 -24.35
N LEU A 38 -8.11 4.10 -24.94
CA LEU A 38 -7.86 4.67 -26.27
C LEU A 38 -8.73 4.00 -27.35
N PHE A 39 -8.76 2.66 -27.41
CA PHE A 39 -9.59 1.95 -28.39
C PHE A 39 -11.08 2.21 -28.19
N ALA A 40 -11.55 2.30 -26.94
CA ALA A 40 -12.92 2.68 -26.63
C ALA A 40 -13.24 4.10 -27.16
N LEU A 41 -12.35 5.06 -26.95
CA LEU A 41 -12.53 6.44 -27.42
C LEU A 41 -12.52 6.55 -28.95
N LEU A 42 -11.57 5.89 -29.63
CA LEU A 42 -11.49 5.85 -31.09
C LEU A 42 -12.75 5.23 -31.72
N SER A 43 -13.31 4.24 -31.04
CA SER A 43 -14.55 3.57 -31.43
C SER A 43 -15.78 4.49 -31.28
N LEU A 44 -15.87 5.22 -30.17
CA LEU A 44 -16.95 6.16 -29.90
C LEU A 44 -16.92 7.38 -30.84
N THR A 45 -15.72 7.86 -31.16
CA THR A 45 -15.49 8.97 -32.11
C THR A 45 -15.57 8.54 -33.58
N ARG A 46 -15.93 7.28 -33.86
CA ARG A 46 -16.09 6.71 -35.21
C ARG A 46 -14.83 6.73 -36.08
N GLN A 47 -13.64 6.85 -35.46
CA GLN A 47 -12.36 6.75 -36.19
C GLN A 47 -12.05 5.30 -36.60
N ILE A 48 -12.53 4.33 -35.82
CA ILE A 48 -12.47 2.89 -36.14
C ILE A 48 -13.87 2.26 -36.05
N PRO A 49 -14.13 1.13 -36.73
CA PRO A 49 -15.40 0.44 -36.63
C PRO A 49 -15.72 0.01 -35.19
N LEU A 50 -16.97 0.21 -34.77
CA LEU A 50 -17.42 -0.02 -33.39
C LEU A 50 -17.10 -1.44 -32.89
N ALA A 51 -17.33 -2.44 -33.75
CA ALA A 51 -17.05 -3.83 -33.42
C ALA A 51 -15.55 -4.06 -33.15
N ILE A 52 -14.67 -3.50 -33.99
CA ILE A 52 -13.22 -3.67 -33.87
C ILE A 52 -12.70 -2.99 -32.60
N GLY A 53 -13.09 -1.74 -32.38
CA GLY A 53 -12.66 -0.98 -31.21
C GLY A 53 -13.12 -1.61 -29.89
N LEU A 54 -14.37 -2.09 -29.84
CA LEU A 54 -14.88 -2.81 -28.66
C LEU A 54 -14.17 -4.14 -28.44
N SER A 55 -13.93 -4.93 -29.50
CA SER A 55 -13.17 -6.19 -29.40
C SER A 55 -11.75 -5.96 -28.88
N LEU A 56 -11.06 -4.94 -29.37
CA LEU A 56 -9.70 -4.57 -28.90
C LEU A 56 -9.72 -4.10 -27.44
N CYS A 57 -10.69 -3.27 -27.06
CA CYS A 57 -10.88 -2.82 -25.68
C CYS A 57 -11.07 -4.02 -24.73
N LEU A 58 -11.95 -4.96 -25.09
CA LEU A 58 -12.21 -6.17 -24.31
C LEU A 58 -10.97 -7.08 -24.22
N ALA A 59 -10.26 -7.26 -25.33
CA ALA A 59 -9.01 -8.04 -25.34
C ALA A 59 -7.97 -7.41 -24.40
N CYS A 60 -7.76 -6.09 -24.50
CA CYS A 60 -6.84 -5.37 -23.62
C CYS A 60 -7.22 -5.51 -22.14
N GLY A 61 -8.52 -5.39 -21.83
CA GLY A 61 -9.03 -5.59 -20.46
C GLY A 61 -8.78 -7.00 -19.93
N LEU A 62 -9.00 -8.03 -20.75
CA LEU A 62 -8.74 -9.42 -20.38
C LEU A 62 -7.25 -9.66 -20.10
N PHE A 63 -6.38 -9.24 -21.02
CA PHE A 63 -4.94 -9.37 -20.85
C PHE A 63 -4.42 -8.55 -19.66
N ARG A 64 -4.96 -7.34 -19.41
CA ARG A 64 -4.67 -6.56 -18.20
C ARG A 64 -4.94 -7.36 -16.93
N GLY A 65 -6.06 -8.08 -16.89
CA GLY A 65 -6.43 -8.94 -15.76
C GLY A 65 -5.43 -10.09 -15.57
N MET A 66 -5.09 -10.80 -16.66
CA MET A 66 -4.13 -11.90 -16.63
C MET A 66 -2.72 -11.45 -16.18
N LEU A 67 -2.25 -10.33 -16.73
CA LEU A 67 -0.96 -9.74 -16.37
C LEU A 67 -0.95 -9.26 -14.91
N GLY A 68 -2.03 -8.63 -14.45
CA GLY A 68 -2.18 -8.19 -13.06
C GLY A 68 -2.19 -9.36 -12.07
N TYR A 69 -2.80 -10.49 -12.43
CA TYR A 69 -2.70 -11.70 -11.64
C TYR A 69 -1.26 -12.21 -11.55
N GLY A 70 -0.56 -12.26 -12.69
CA GLY A 70 0.86 -12.66 -12.74
C GLY A 70 1.77 -11.74 -11.92
N GLU A 71 1.54 -10.42 -11.99
CA GLU A 71 2.22 -9.42 -11.17
C GLU A 71 2.04 -9.72 -9.67
N GLN A 72 0.80 -9.84 -9.20
CA GLN A 72 0.53 -10.08 -7.78
C GLN A 72 1.05 -11.43 -7.30
N TYR A 73 0.92 -12.46 -8.12
CA TYR A 73 1.46 -13.78 -7.81
C TYR A 73 2.98 -13.73 -7.58
N LEU A 74 3.73 -13.10 -8.49
CA LEU A 74 5.18 -12.99 -8.38
C LEU A 74 5.62 -12.10 -7.21
N ASN A 75 4.87 -11.04 -6.92
CA ASN A 75 5.10 -10.17 -5.78
C ASN A 75 4.99 -10.94 -4.45
N HIS A 76 3.87 -11.64 -4.22
CA HIS A 76 3.68 -12.43 -3.01
C HIS A 76 4.62 -13.63 -2.94
N PHE A 77 4.88 -14.31 -4.06
CA PHE A 77 5.89 -15.38 -4.10
C PHE A 77 7.26 -14.87 -3.62
N THR A 78 7.67 -13.70 -4.08
CA THR A 78 8.93 -13.08 -3.66
C THR A 78 8.90 -12.71 -2.19
N ALA A 79 7.83 -12.06 -1.72
CA ALA A 79 7.67 -11.66 -0.33
C ALA A 79 7.73 -12.87 0.61
N PHE A 80 6.91 -13.90 0.39
CA PHE A 80 6.88 -15.08 1.25
C PHE A 80 8.20 -15.85 1.25
N THR A 81 8.91 -15.89 0.13
CA THR A 81 10.24 -16.51 0.07
C THR A 81 11.24 -15.76 0.96
N ILE A 82 11.22 -14.43 0.94
CA ILE A 82 12.09 -13.60 1.79
C ILE A 82 11.69 -13.73 3.26
N LEU A 83 10.40 -13.65 3.56
CA LEU A 83 9.87 -13.76 4.92
C LEU A 83 10.23 -15.09 5.56
N LYS A 84 10.14 -16.20 4.81
CA LYS A 84 10.57 -17.53 5.28
C LYS A 84 12.04 -17.53 5.72
N GLU A 85 12.91 -16.95 4.91
CA GLU A 85 14.35 -16.89 5.21
C GLU A 85 14.64 -16.03 6.46
N ILE A 86 14.01 -14.86 6.54
CA ILE A 86 14.14 -13.95 7.69
C ILE A 86 13.64 -14.62 8.97
N ARG A 87 12.45 -15.23 8.92
CA ARG A 87 11.83 -15.95 10.04
C ARG A 87 12.74 -17.08 10.54
N THR A 88 13.31 -17.86 9.63
CA THR A 88 14.25 -18.93 9.98
C THR A 88 15.49 -18.38 10.68
N GLN A 89 16.12 -17.33 10.14
CA GLN A 89 17.32 -16.72 10.73
C GLN A 89 17.05 -16.14 12.13
N ILE A 90 15.92 -15.47 12.32
CA ILE A 90 15.56 -14.88 13.60
C ILE A 90 15.29 -15.97 14.63
N PHE A 91 14.45 -16.98 14.32
CA PHE A 91 14.16 -18.04 15.28
C PHE A 91 15.39 -18.88 15.64
N THR A 92 16.27 -19.20 14.68
CA THR A 92 17.54 -19.88 14.98
C THR A 92 18.44 -19.03 15.88
N THR A 93 18.38 -17.70 15.79
CA THR A 93 19.15 -16.81 16.66
C THR A 93 18.54 -16.73 18.06
N LEU A 94 17.21 -16.64 18.14
CA LEU A 94 16.47 -16.65 19.41
C LEU A 94 16.70 -17.95 20.18
N GLU A 95 16.63 -19.11 19.52
CA GLU A 95 16.90 -20.43 20.12
C GLU A 95 18.29 -20.50 20.75
N LYS A 96 19.31 -19.89 20.13
CA LYS A 96 20.68 -19.83 20.67
C LYS A 96 20.83 -18.87 21.86
N LEU A 97 19.99 -17.83 21.94
CA LEU A 97 20.04 -16.81 22.99
C LEU A 97 19.16 -17.14 24.20
N ALA A 98 18.17 -18.01 24.00
CA ALA A 98 17.22 -18.44 25.03
C ALA A 98 17.85 -18.99 26.32
N PRO A 99 18.98 -19.74 26.30
CA PRO A 99 19.51 -20.34 27.52
C PRO A 99 20.08 -19.35 28.56
N ALA A 100 20.27 -18.05 28.24
CA ALA A 100 20.97 -17.13 29.15
C ALA A 100 20.53 -15.65 29.12
N ARG A 101 19.63 -15.22 28.21
CA ARG A 101 19.31 -13.78 28.02
C ARG A 101 17.82 -13.44 27.88
N LEU A 102 16.93 -14.43 27.99
CA LEU A 102 15.48 -14.19 27.89
C LEU A 102 14.76 -14.09 29.24
N GLU A 103 15.42 -14.36 30.38
CA GLU A 103 14.80 -14.28 31.72
C GLU A 103 14.26 -12.88 32.09
N ASP A 104 14.84 -11.80 31.53
CA ASP A 104 14.46 -10.41 31.85
C ASP A 104 13.40 -9.81 30.90
N ASN A 105 13.12 -10.46 29.76
CA ASN A 105 12.14 -9.97 28.80
C ASN A 105 10.92 -10.90 28.81
N LYS A 106 9.70 -10.35 28.85
CA LYS A 106 8.48 -11.15 28.66
C LYS A 106 8.60 -11.89 27.31
N GLU A 107 8.90 -13.19 27.34
CA GLU A 107 9.24 -14.00 26.16
C GLU A 107 8.17 -13.90 25.06
N GLY A 108 6.90 -13.77 25.46
CA GLY A 108 5.77 -13.57 24.55
C GLY A 108 5.78 -12.23 23.80
N ASP A 109 6.18 -11.14 24.46
CA ASP A 109 6.19 -9.80 23.85
C ASP A 109 7.29 -9.68 22.78
N LEU A 110 8.45 -10.31 23.01
CA LEU A 110 9.54 -10.35 22.03
C LEU A 110 9.16 -11.13 20.77
N ILE A 111 8.56 -12.31 20.91
CA ILE A 111 8.16 -13.13 19.77
C ILE A 111 7.02 -12.46 18.99
N SER A 112 6.06 -11.83 19.69
CA SER A 112 4.97 -11.09 19.06
C SER A 112 5.50 -9.90 18.27
N SER A 113 6.33 -9.05 18.88
CA SER A 113 6.90 -7.88 18.21
C SER A 113 7.76 -8.25 16.99
N VAL A 114 8.54 -9.33 17.08
CA VAL A 114 9.31 -9.84 15.94
C VAL A 114 8.40 -10.32 14.81
N THR A 115 7.30 -10.98 15.14
CA THR A 115 6.35 -11.48 14.15
C THR A 115 5.68 -10.31 13.42
N ASP A 116 5.21 -9.31 14.17
CA ASP A 116 4.60 -8.09 13.62
C ASP A 116 5.57 -7.31 12.71
N ASP A 117 6.84 -7.21 13.10
CA ASP A 117 7.89 -6.58 12.30
C ASP A 117 8.14 -7.35 10.99
N ILE A 118 8.15 -8.70 11.03
CA ILE A 118 8.30 -9.55 9.84
C ILE A 118 7.10 -9.41 8.91
N GLU A 119 5.87 -9.35 9.44
CA GLU A 119 4.66 -9.16 8.65
C GLU A 119 4.65 -7.79 7.96
N THR A 120 5.17 -6.76 8.63
CA THR A 120 5.35 -5.44 8.01
C THR A 120 6.29 -5.50 6.79
N LEU A 121 7.26 -6.42 6.76
CA LEU A 121 8.12 -6.63 5.58
C LEU A 121 7.36 -7.24 4.40
N GLU A 122 6.28 -7.98 4.61
CA GLU A 122 5.46 -8.51 3.52
C GLU A 122 4.95 -7.37 2.65
N VAL A 123 4.34 -6.36 3.28
CA VAL A 123 3.79 -5.18 2.60
C VAL A 123 4.87 -4.45 1.80
N PHE A 124 6.08 -4.36 2.34
CA PHE A 124 7.21 -3.77 1.64
C PHE A 124 7.60 -4.55 0.36
N TYR A 125 7.78 -5.86 0.47
CA TYR A 125 8.23 -6.69 -0.65
C TYR A 125 7.13 -6.96 -1.68
N ALA A 126 5.88 -7.19 -1.24
CA ALA A 126 4.76 -7.50 -2.12
C ALA A 126 4.12 -6.25 -2.74
N HIS A 127 4.03 -5.14 -2.00
CA HIS A 127 3.19 -4.00 -2.38
C HIS A 127 3.91 -2.66 -2.45
N THR A 128 5.24 -2.61 -2.27
CA THR A 128 6.00 -1.35 -2.40
C THR A 128 7.03 -1.40 -3.53
N LEU A 129 7.90 -2.43 -3.56
CA LEU A 129 9.01 -2.48 -4.52
C LEU A 129 8.56 -2.57 -5.97
N SER A 130 7.70 -3.54 -6.30
CA SER A 130 7.24 -3.73 -7.68
C SER A 130 6.34 -2.59 -8.14
N PRO A 131 5.33 -2.13 -7.37
CA PRO A 131 4.53 -0.96 -7.75
C PRO A 131 5.35 0.32 -8.00
N LEU A 132 6.42 0.55 -7.24
CA LEU A 132 7.33 1.67 -7.48
C LEU A 132 8.04 1.54 -8.83
N ASN A 133 8.57 0.36 -9.15
CA ASN A 133 9.21 0.10 -10.44
C ASN A 133 8.21 0.22 -11.61
N ILE A 134 6.98 -0.26 -11.42
CA ILE A 134 5.89 -0.15 -12.40
C ILE A 134 5.56 1.32 -12.65
N ALA A 135 5.44 2.13 -11.61
CA ALA A 135 5.15 3.56 -11.73
C ALA A 135 6.25 4.28 -12.52
N ILE A 136 7.52 4.04 -12.19
CA ILE A 136 8.67 4.63 -12.90
C ILE A 136 8.74 4.13 -14.35
N GLY A 137 8.60 2.82 -14.57
CA GLY A 137 8.67 2.21 -15.90
C GLY A 137 7.55 2.68 -16.82
N THR A 138 6.32 2.74 -16.31
CA THR A 138 5.15 3.24 -17.06
C THR A 138 5.30 4.72 -17.36
N LEU A 139 5.70 5.54 -16.39
CA LEU A 139 6.00 6.97 -16.59
C LEU A 139 7.02 7.19 -17.71
N LEU A 140 8.15 6.49 -17.65
CA LEU A 140 9.20 6.63 -18.66
C LEU A 140 8.71 6.21 -20.04
N PHE A 141 7.97 5.09 -20.11
CA PHE A 141 7.44 4.61 -21.38
C PHE A 141 6.44 5.59 -22.00
N THR A 142 5.43 6.04 -21.24
CA THR A 142 4.43 6.98 -21.74
C THR A 142 5.05 8.35 -22.08
N PHE A 143 5.97 8.84 -21.25
CA PHE A 143 6.70 10.08 -21.53
C PHE A 143 7.48 9.99 -22.85
N LEU A 144 8.19 8.89 -23.11
CA LEU A 144 8.92 8.70 -24.36
C LEU A 144 7.96 8.61 -25.55
N VAL A 145 6.86 7.86 -25.42
CA VAL A 145 5.83 7.75 -26.45
C VAL A 145 5.27 9.14 -26.82
N ASP A 146 4.89 9.94 -25.83
CA ASP A 146 4.34 11.29 -26.06
C ASP A 146 5.37 12.25 -26.67
N LEU A 147 6.64 12.13 -26.27
CA LEU A 147 7.73 12.95 -26.78
C LEU A 147 8.00 12.70 -28.28
N PHE A 148 7.90 11.45 -28.73
CA PHE A 148 8.20 11.07 -30.13
C PHE A 148 6.98 11.09 -31.05
N LEU A 149 5.78 10.77 -30.56
CA LEU A 149 4.59 10.58 -31.39
C LEU A 149 3.60 11.75 -31.34
N SER A 150 3.67 12.60 -30.31
CA SER A 150 2.69 13.66 -30.09
C SER A 150 3.34 15.04 -30.07
N SER A 151 3.65 15.58 -28.89
CA SER A 151 4.25 16.89 -28.72
C SER A 151 5.04 16.93 -27.43
N TRP A 152 6.23 17.55 -27.49
CA TRP A 152 7.08 17.75 -26.32
C TRP A 152 6.38 18.54 -25.20
N ILE A 153 5.40 19.38 -25.53
CA ILE A 153 4.60 20.15 -24.57
C ILE A 153 3.69 19.21 -23.75
N LEU A 154 3.06 18.24 -24.41
CA LEU A 154 2.18 17.26 -23.76
C LEU A 154 2.98 16.30 -22.88
N ALA A 155 4.15 15.86 -23.36
CA ALA A 155 5.06 15.04 -22.57
C ALA A 155 5.51 15.76 -21.27
N LEU A 156 5.82 17.06 -21.35
CA LEU A 156 6.22 17.85 -20.19
C LEU A 156 5.05 18.11 -19.24
N ALA A 157 3.85 18.35 -19.77
CA ALA A 157 2.63 18.48 -18.98
C ALA A 157 2.32 17.19 -18.20
N TYR A 158 2.44 16.03 -18.86
CA TYR A 158 2.27 14.72 -18.23
C TYR A 158 3.29 14.49 -17.11
N LEU A 159 4.57 14.78 -17.36
CA LEU A 159 5.61 14.67 -16.34
C LEU A 159 5.35 15.59 -15.14
N GLY A 160 4.91 16.82 -15.39
CA GLY A 160 4.54 17.77 -14.34
C GLY A 160 3.36 17.27 -13.50
N ALA A 161 2.32 16.74 -14.13
CA ALA A 161 1.18 16.14 -13.44
C ALA A 161 1.59 14.93 -12.59
N PHE A 162 2.47 14.06 -13.11
CA PHE A 162 2.98 12.91 -12.38
C PHE A 162 3.77 13.33 -11.13
N ILE A 163 4.66 14.32 -11.24
CA ILE A 163 5.42 14.83 -10.09
C ILE A 163 4.48 15.47 -9.06
N LEU A 164 3.50 16.24 -9.53
CA LEU A 164 2.56 16.92 -8.64
C LEU A 164 1.73 15.92 -7.83
N ILE A 165 1.19 14.90 -8.49
CA ILE A 165 0.31 13.91 -7.86
C ILE A 165 1.10 12.85 -7.10
N GLY A 166 2.20 12.36 -7.67
CA GLY A 166 3.00 11.29 -7.11
C GLY A 166 3.93 11.73 -5.98
N PHE A 167 4.37 12.99 -5.97
CA PHE A 167 5.32 13.50 -4.98
C PHE A 167 4.80 14.70 -4.19
N ILE A 168 4.37 15.78 -4.87
CA ILE A 168 4.08 17.05 -4.19
C ILE A 168 2.87 16.91 -3.25
N ILE A 169 1.74 16.36 -3.72
CA ILE A 169 0.54 16.19 -2.90
C ILE A 169 0.81 15.27 -1.70
N PRO A 170 1.39 14.06 -1.86
CA PRO A 170 1.72 13.19 -0.72
C PRO A 170 2.67 13.85 0.29
N LEU A 171 3.70 14.57 -0.17
CA LEU A 171 4.65 15.25 0.71
C LEU A 171 4.01 16.41 1.47
N ALA A 172 3.15 17.20 0.83
CA ALA A 172 2.45 18.32 1.45
C ALA A 172 1.41 17.84 2.48
N THR A 173 0.78 16.70 2.22
CA THR A 173 -0.31 16.17 3.05
C THR A 173 0.19 15.22 4.15
N TYR A 174 1.36 14.60 3.98
CA TYR A 174 1.95 13.67 4.97
C TYR A 174 1.95 14.21 6.41
N PRO A 175 2.34 15.46 6.71
CA PRO A 175 2.31 15.99 8.08
C PRO A 175 0.89 16.05 8.67
N LEU A 176 -0.11 16.33 7.83
CA LEU A 176 -1.53 16.44 8.21
C LEU A 176 -2.12 15.08 8.57
N LEU A 177 -1.74 14.01 7.84
CA LEU A 177 -2.17 12.64 8.15
C LEU A 177 -1.37 12.02 9.29
N LYS A 178 -0.07 12.34 9.41
CA LYS A 178 0.83 11.73 10.40
C LYS A 178 0.32 11.92 11.82
N SER A 179 -0.10 13.14 12.17
CA SER A 179 -0.58 13.45 13.53
C SER A 179 -1.91 12.77 13.84
N SER A 180 -2.86 12.80 12.90
CA SER A 180 -4.18 12.16 13.04
C SER A 180 -4.06 10.64 13.17
N GLY A 181 -3.24 10.02 12.30
CA GLY A 181 -3.00 8.58 12.34
C GLY A 181 -2.26 8.13 13.59
N ALA A 182 -1.33 8.94 14.12
CA ALA A 182 -0.65 8.64 15.38
C ALA A 182 -1.62 8.68 16.57
N GLN A 183 -2.52 9.67 16.62
CA GLN A 183 -3.54 9.77 17.67
C GLN A 183 -4.51 8.59 17.61
N TYR A 184 -5.02 8.24 16.41
CA TYR A 184 -5.88 7.08 16.21
C TYR A 184 -5.21 5.79 16.69
N ARG A 185 -3.96 5.52 16.28
CA ARG A 185 -3.24 4.31 16.70
C ARG A 185 -3.02 4.25 18.20
N ASN A 186 -2.69 5.39 18.84
CA ASN A 186 -2.49 5.43 20.29
C ASN A 186 -3.80 5.18 21.05
N SER A 187 -4.90 5.81 20.65
CA SER A 187 -6.22 5.55 21.24
C SER A 187 -6.69 4.11 21.01
N PHE A 188 -6.41 3.53 19.84
CA PHE A 188 -6.74 2.14 19.56
C PHE A 188 -5.96 1.16 20.45
N ALA A 189 -4.65 1.41 20.62
CA ALA A 189 -3.80 0.62 21.50
C ALA A 189 -4.29 0.73 22.96
N HIS A 190 -4.58 1.93 23.44
CA HIS A 190 -5.12 2.16 24.78
C HIS A 190 -6.45 1.42 25.00
N LEU A 191 -7.40 1.55 24.07
CA LEU A 191 -8.69 0.86 24.16
C LEU A 191 -8.53 -0.66 24.17
N SER A 192 -7.60 -1.19 23.38
CA SER A 192 -7.30 -2.63 23.31
C SER A 192 -6.71 -3.14 24.63
N THR A 193 -5.79 -2.38 25.24
CA THR A 193 -5.26 -2.70 26.57
C THR A 193 -6.35 -2.67 27.64
N GLU A 194 -7.16 -1.62 27.68
CA GLU A 194 -8.26 -1.47 28.66
C GLU A 194 -9.28 -2.61 28.54
N PHE A 195 -9.63 -2.99 27.31
CA PHE A 195 -10.54 -4.11 27.05
C PHE A 195 -9.97 -5.47 27.48
N LEU A 196 -8.68 -5.70 27.28
CA LEU A 196 -8.02 -6.93 27.72
C LEU A 196 -7.92 -7.02 29.24
N GLU A 197 -7.57 -5.92 29.90
CA GLU A 197 -7.57 -5.82 31.37
C GLU A 197 -8.96 -6.12 31.95
N ASP A 198 -10.03 -5.72 31.27
CA ASP A 198 -11.40 -5.99 31.70
C ASP A 198 -11.81 -7.44 31.52
N ILE A 199 -11.34 -8.10 30.45
CA ILE A 199 -11.55 -9.54 30.25
C ILE A 199 -10.79 -10.33 31.33
N GLU A 200 -9.54 -10.00 31.58
CA GLU A 200 -8.72 -10.67 32.59
C GLU A 200 -9.24 -10.41 34.01
N GLY A 201 -9.71 -9.18 34.26
CA GLY A 201 -10.27 -8.71 35.52
C GLY A 201 -11.77 -8.92 35.70
N ALA A 202 -12.45 -9.62 34.78
CA ALA A 202 -13.91 -9.70 34.74
C ALA A 202 -14.53 -10.17 36.07
N SER A 203 -13.91 -11.15 36.73
CA SER A 203 -14.39 -11.63 38.03
C SER A 203 -14.29 -10.56 39.13
N ALA A 204 -13.28 -9.69 39.08
CA ALA A 204 -13.13 -8.60 40.04
C ALA A 204 -14.14 -7.47 39.78
N ILE A 205 -14.44 -7.19 38.51
CA ILE A 205 -15.45 -6.21 38.11
C ILE A 205 -16.84 -6.63 38.61
N VAL A 206 -17.22 -7.89 38.37
CA VAL A 206 -18.51 -8.43 38.84
C VAL A 206 -18.57 -8.50 40.37
N PHE A 207 -17.47 -8.90 41.03
CA PHE A 207 -17.41 -8.94 42.49
C PHE A 207 -17.62 -7.55 43.12
N ASN A 208 -17.03 -6.52 42.52
CA ASN A 208 -17.16 -5.13 42.97
C ASN A 208 -18.44 -4.43 42.47
N ARG A 209 -19.27 -5.09 41.65
CA ARG A 209 -20.47 -4.52 40.99
C ARG A 209 -20.16 -3.23 40.21
N ALA A 210 -19.01 -3.24 39.53
CA ALA A 210 -18.50 -2.10 38.77
C ALA A 210 -18.83 -2.20 37.27
N GLU A 211 -19.79 -3.04 36.86
CA GLU A 211 -20.08 -3.28 35.44
C GLU A 211 -20.51 -2.00 34.71
N GLU A 212 -21.45 -1.23 35.28
CA GLU A 212 -21.97 0.00 34.67
C GLU A 212 -20.88 1.08 34.53
N GLU A 213 -20.04 1.23 35.56
CA GLU A 213 -18.93 2.19 35.53
C GLU A 213 -17.92 1.82 34.44
N ARG A 214 -17.62 0.53 34.29
CA ARG A 214 -16.66 0.07 33.32
C ARG A 214 -17.19 0.12 31.89
N GLU A 215 -18.46 -0.24 31.69
CA GLU A 215 -19.15 -0.09 30.41
C GLU A 215 -19.18 1.38 29.97
N ALA A 216 -19.45 2.31 30.88
CA ALA A 216 -19.43 3.74 30.59
C ALA A 216 -18.03 4.25 30.21
N SER A 217 -16.97 3.77 30.87
CA SER A 217 -15.57 4.09 30.52
C SER A 217 -15.22 3.61 29.11
N LEU A 218 -15.48 2.32 28.83
CA LEU A 218 -15.25 1.71 27.52
C LEU A 218 -16.05 2.40 26.41
N ALA A 219 -17.31 2.76 26.66
CA ALA A 219 -18.14 3.48 25.70
C ALA A 219 -17.56 4.86 25.38
N LYS A 220 -17.02 5.56 26.38
CA LYS A 220 -16.37 6.87 26.19
C LYS A 220 -15.10 6.77 25.34
N GLU A 221 -14.22 5.82 25.63
CA GLU A 221 -12.99 5.63 24.84
C GLU A 221 -13.29 5.10 23.43
N THR A 222 -14.31 4.25 23.28
CA THR A 222 -14.82 3.82 21.96
C THR A 222 -15.34 5.02 21.15
N THR A 223 -16.10 5.91 21.77
CA THR A 223 -16.60 7.14 21.11
C THR A 223 -15.44 8.02 20.66
N ARG A 224 -14.44 8.21 21.52
CA ARG A 224 -13.23 8.96 21.20
C ARG A 224 -12.46 8.35 20.02
N LEU A 225 -12.35 7.02 19.98
CA LEU A 225 -11.70 6.32 18.88
C LEU A 225 -12.47 6.54 17.56
N ILE A 226 -13.80 6.47 17.59
CA ILE A 226 -14.66 6.74 16.43
C ILE A 226 -14.46 8.18 15.94
N ASP A 227 -14.43 9.17 16.84
CA ASP A 227 -14.19 10.57 16.47
C ASP A 227 -12.83 10.76 15.77
N LEU A 228 -11.77 10.13 16.31
CA LEU A 228 -10.44 10.16 15.70
C LEU A 228 -10.41 9.42 14.34
N ALA A 229 -11.17 8.34 14.20
CA ALA A 229 -11.32 7.62 12.93
C ALA A 229 -12.01 8.48 11.89
N LEU A 230 -13.07 9.20 12.26
CA LEU A 230 -13.79 10.13 11.40
C LEU A 230 -12.89 11.27 10.95
N ILE A 231 -12.15 11.91 11.85
CA ILE A 231 -11.19 13.00 11.49
C ILE A 231 -10.15 12.49 10.50
N THR A 232 -9.59 11.31 10.75
CA THR A 232 -8.57 10.71 9.87
C THR A 232 -9.16 10.39 8.50
N ARG A 233 -10.34 9.77 8.45
CA ARG A 233 -11.06 9.46 7.21
C ARG A 233 -11.42 10.72 6.42
N ASP A 234 -11.90 11.76 7.09
CA ASP A 234 -12.34 13.00 6.44
C ASP A 234 -11.16 13.70 5.76
N ARG A 235 -10.02 13.78 6.45
CA ARG A 235 -8.76 14.30 5.90
C ARG A 235 -8.27 13.49 4.69
N THR A 236 -8.24 12.16 4.78
CA THR A 236 -7.85 11.30 3.66
C THR A 236 -8.80 11.49 2.47
N SER A 237 -10.11 11.50 2.72
CA SER A 237 -11.11 11.66 1.66
C SER A 237 -11.03 13.03 0.98
N LEU A 238 -10.70 14.09 1.71
CA LEU A 238 -10.49 15.42 1.13
C LEU A 238 -9.30 15.40 0.16
N ILE A 239 -8.21 14.77 0.56
CA ILE A 239 -7.01 14.64 -0.27
C ILE A 239 -7.30 13.83 -1.53
N ASP A 240 -8.01 12.71 -1.40
CA ASP A 240 -8.42 11.88 -2.54
C ASP A 240 -9.29 12.68 -3.51
N ARG A 241 -10.26 13.45 -2.99
CA ARG A 241 -11.14 14.30 -3.80
C ARG A 241 -10.40 15.43 -4.50
N VAL A 242 -9.49 16.11 -3.81
CA VAL A 242 -8.65 17.17 -4.41
C VAL A 242 -7.76 16.57 -5.50
N THR A 243 -7.15 15.42 -5.25
CA THR A 243 -6.32 14.72 -6.24
C THR A 243 -7.14 14.30 -7.47
N ALA A 244 -8.35 13.78 -7.27
CA ALA A 244 -9.26 13.43 -8.35
C ALA A 244 -9.71 14.64 -9.19
N LEU A 245 -9.93 15.79 -8.54
CA LEU A 245 -10.34 17.02 -9.21
C LEU A 245 -9.18 17.63 -10.02
N LEU A 246 -7.95 17.55 -9.50
CA LEU A 246 -6.75 17.94 -10.25
C LEU A 246 -6.53 17.05 -11.48
N LEU A 247 -6.77 15.74 -11.35
CA LEU A 247 -6.73 14.80 -12.47
C LEU A 247 -7.78 15.13 -13.55
N SER A 248 -9.02 15.40 -13.16
CA SER A 248 -10.08 15.73 -14.12
C SER A 248 -9.84 17.06 -14.82
N LEU A 249 -9.36 18.09 -14.11
CA LEU A 249 -8.96 19.36 -14.71
C LEU A 249 -7.77 19.20 -15.66
N GLY A 250 -6.79 18.38 -15.30
CA GLY A 250 -5.65 18.05 -16.16
C GLY A 250 -6.10 17.41 -17.49
N CYS A 251 -7.07 16.50 -17.44
CA CYS A 251 -7.64 15.90 -18.66
C CYS A 251 -8.39 16.93 -19.54
N ILE A 252 -9.12 17.86 -18.94
CA ILE A 252 -9.88 18.89 -19.67
C ILE A 252 -8.95 19.96 -20.28
N GLY A 253 -7.87 20.32 -19.60
CA GLY A 253 -6.93 21.33 -20.08
C GLY A 253 -6.03 20.86 -21.24
N ILE A 254 -6.03 19.56 -21.54
CA ILE A 254 -5.23 18.93 -22.61
C ILE A 254 -6.05 18.69 -23.89
N THR A 255 -7.39 18.66 -23.81
CA THR A 255 -8.31 18.58 -24.97
C THR A 255 -8.62 19.95 -25.57
#